data_AF-A0A1H7DNL5-F1
#
_entry.id   AF-A0A1H7DNL5-F1
#
_cell.length_a   1.000
_cell.length_b   1.000
_cell.length_c   1.000
_cell.angle_alpha   90.00
_cell.angle_beta   90.00
_cell.angle_gamma   90.00
#
_symmetry.space_group_name_H-M   'P 1'
#
loop_
_entity.id
_entity.type
_entity.pdbx_description
1 polymer ?
#
loop_
_entity_poly.entity_id
_entity_poly.type
_entity_poly.pdbx_seq_one_letter_code
_entity_poly.pdbx_strand_id
1 'polypeptide(L)'
;MTPEEHLRSGDLTQALSTLQDKIRADPADPKLRIFLFQLLCVLGDWNRAITQLKLSAELDPLATMMAQTYREAIICEVYREKVFAGDKMPLIFGEPGEWLAHLIEAGKLLATGHPDEAADLRGQAFDAAPAVSGSANGTRFDWIADADMRLGPVLEVIVNGRYFWLPFSQISKLVVEEPGDLRDAVWTAGMLTLANGGEVAALIPTRYPGTTERGDDAEKLARATSWSDAGAETFVGLGQRLLTTEATDIALMDIRELVLDVPEAGDAAAADAGGETAGDG
;
A
#
# COMPACT_ATOMS: atom_id res chain seq x y z
N MET A 1 -19.98 -27.00 2.02
CA MET A 1 -18.93 -26.25 1.31
C MET A 1 -17.69 -26.20 2.18
N THR A 2 -16.50 -26.15 1.58
CA THR A 2 -15.24 -25.94 2.31
C THR A 2 -15.02 -24.45 2.58
N PRO A 3 -14.13 -24.07 3.52
CA PRO A 3 -13.80 -22.66 3.72
C PRO A 3 -13.28 -21.97 2.46
N GLU A 4 -12.53 -22.69 1.61
CA GLU A 4 -12.03 -22.21 0.32
C GLU A 4 -13.16 -21.92 -0.68
N GLU A 5 -14.22 -22.74 -0.68
CA GLU A 5 -15.39 -22.53 -1.53
C GLU A 5 -16.18 -21.28 -1.09
N HIS A 6 -16.35 -21.08 0.22
CA HIS A 6 -16.97 -19.85 0.76
C HIS A 6 -16.14 -18.61 0.43
N LEU A 7 -14.82 -18.69 0.56
CA LEU A 7 -13.91 -17.62 0.17
C LEU A 7 -14.01 -17.29 -1.33
N ARG A 8 -14.11 -18.32 -2.19
CA ARG A 8 -14.29 -18.11 -3.63
C ARG A 8 -15.61 -17.42 -3.95
N SER A 9 -16.70 -17.78 -3.27
CA SER A 9 -18.00 -17.11 -3.43
C SER A 9 -18.07 -15.73 -2.77
N GLY A 10 -17.04 -15.30 -2.03
CA GLY A 10 -17.00 -14.00 -1.37
C GLY A 10 -17.79 -13.93 -0.06
N ASP A 11 -18.02 -15.06 0.61
CA ASP A 11 -18.70 -15.13 1.90
C ASP A 11 -17.66 -15.33 3.02
N LEU A 12 -17.15 -14.22 3.56
CA LEU A 12 -16.09 -14.24 4.57
C LEU A 12 -16.59 -14.79 5.91
N THR A 13 -17.88 -14.57 6.23
CA THR A 13 -18.48 -15.03 7.48
C THR A 13 -18.55 -16.56 7.51
N GLN A 14 -19.08 -17.18 6.45
CA GLN A 14 -19.14 -18.63 6.37
C GLN A 14 -17.77 -19.27 6.17
N ALA A 15 -16.85 -18.60 5.46
CA ALA A 15 -15.46 -19.05 5.37
C ALA A 15 -14.81 -19.13 6.76
N LEU A 16 -14.97 -18.09 7.59
CA LEU A 16 -14.41 -18.05 8.94
C LEU A 16 -15.02 -19.13 9.83
N SER A 17 -16.36 -19.23 9.86
CA SER A 17 -17.06 -20.22 10.69
C SER A 17 -16.63 -21.64 10.34
N THR A 18 -16.63 -21.98 9.04
CA THR A 18 -16.28 -23.33 8.57
C THR A 18 -14.81 -23.64 8.83
N LEU A 19 -13.92 -22.66 8.70
CA LEU A 19 -12.48 -22.84 8.99
C LEU A 19 -12.23 -23.09 10.47
N GLN A 20 -12.94 -22.38 11.35
CA GLN A 20 -12.85 -22.60 12.80
C GLN A 20 -13.34 -24.00 13.19
N ASP A 21 -14.41 -24.50 12.58
CA ASP A 21 -14.90 -25.86 12.81
C ASP A 21 -13.85 -26.91 12.41
N LYS A 22 -13.19 -26.73 11.25
CA LYS A 22 -12.08 -27.59 10.80
C LYS A 22 -10.92 -27.58 11.80
N ILE A 23 -10.53 -26.41 12.29
CA ILE A 23 -9.45 -26.27 13.28
C ILE A 23 -9.80 -26.93 14.61
N ARG A 24 -11.08 -26.91 15.04
CA ARG A 24 -11.50 -27.62 16.25
C ARG A 24 -11.38 -29.14 16.08
N ALA A 25 -11.59 -29.64 14.87
CA ALA A 25 -11.42 -31.07 14.56
C ALA A 25 -9.94 -31.46 14.44
N ASP A 26 -9.08 -30.58 13.92
CA ASP A 26 -7.64 -30.80 13.80
C ASP A 26 -6.83 -29.55 14.21
N PRO A 27 -6.59 -29.36 15.52
CA PRO A 27 -5.96 -28.14 16.02
C PRO A 27 -4.47 -28.04 15.76
N ALA A 28 -3.82 -29.13 15.36
CA ALA A 28 -2.38 -29.24 15.17
C ALA A 28 -1.96 -29.07 13.69
N ASP A 29 -2.91 -28.94 12.75
CA ASP A 29 -2.59 -28.68 11.35
C ASP A 29 -2.11 -27.23 11.15
N PRO A 30 -0.82 -26.99 10.82
CA PRO A 30 -0.30 -25.65 10.60
C PRO A 30 -0.95 -24.96 9.40
N LYS A 31 -1.39 -25.68 8.36
CA LYS A 31 -1.99 -25.08 7.16
C LYS A 31 -3.32 -24.40 7.47
N LEU A 32 -4.13 -25.02 8.34
CA LEU A 32 -5.39 -24.41 8.80
C LEU A 32 -5.14 -23.14 9.62
N ARG A 33 -4.07 -23.12 10.44
CA ARG A 33 -3.67 -21.93 11.21
C ARG A 33 -3.20 -20.80 10.33
N ILE A 34 -2.41 -21.12 9.30
CA ILE A 34 -1.95 -20.15 8.30
C ILE A 34 -3.16 -19.58 7.56
N PHE A 35 -4.09 -20.41 7.09
CA PHE A 35 -5.31 -19.92 6.46
C PHE A 35 -6.12 -19.02 7.40
N LEU A 36 -6.28 -19.41 8.68
CA LEU A 36 -7.03 -18.61 9.63
C LEU A 36 -6.36 -17.25 9.89
N PHE A 37 -5.04 -17.20 9.99
CA PHE A 37 -4.31 -15.93 10.10
C PHE A 37 -4.63 -15.02 8.89
N GLN A 38 -4.50 -15.53 7.67
CA GLN A 38 -4.70 -14.73 6.46
C GLN A 38 -6.15 -14.22 6.37
N LEU A 39 -7.13 -15.08 6.68
CA LEU A 39 -8.54 -14.70 6.67
C LEU A 39 -8.86 -13.64 7.75
N LEU A 40 -8.22 -13.72 8.92
CA LEU A 40 -8.38 -12.70 9.96
C LEU A 40 -7.76 -11.36 9.54
N CYS A 41 -6.65 -11.36 8.80
CA CYS A 41 -6.10 -10.13 8.21
C CYS A 41 -7.04 -9.50 7.17
N VAL A 42 -7.69 -10.32 6.33
CA VAL A 42 -8.72 -9.85 5.39
C VAL A 42 -9.88 -9.18 6.14
N LEU A 43 -10.34 -9.79 7.23
CA LEU A 43 -11.40 -9.27 8.09
C LEU A 43 -10.98 -8.07 8.96
N GLY A 44 -9.69 -7.77 9.08
CA GLY A 44 -9.17 -6.72 9.97
C GLY A 44 -9.11 -7.11 11.45
N ASP A 45 -9.23 -8.39 11.79
CA ASP A 45 -9.10 -8.87 13.17
C ASP A 45 -7.61 -9.07 13.53
N TRP A 46 -6.91 -7.95 13.65
CA TRP A 46 -5.46 -7.88 13.85
C TRP A 46 -4.97 -8.66 15.07
N ASN A 47 -5.69 -8.57 16.19
CA ASN A 47 -5.31 -9.22 17.44
C ASN A 47 -5.37 -10.75 17.32
N ARG A 48 -6.46 -11.29 16.73
CA ARG A 48 -6.58 -12.74 16.51
C ARG A 48 -5.61 -13.20 15.42
N ALA A 49 -5.38 -12.41 14.38
CA ALA A 49 -4.41 -12.71 13.33
C ALA A 49 -2.99 -12.90 13.89
N ILE A 50 -2.50 -11.96 14.72
CA ILE A 50 -1.17 -12.09 15.38
C ILE A 50 -1.10 -13.36 16.24
N THR A 51 -2.20 -13.72 16.91
CA THR A 51 -2.26 -14.92 17.75
C THR A 51 -2.14 -16.19 16.91
N GLN A 52 -2.87 -16.30 15.80
CA GLN A 52 -2.75 -17.46 14.89
C GLN A 52 -1.40 -17.51 14.18
N LEU A 53 -0.80 -16.36 13.89
CA LEU A 53 0.52 -16.29 13.26
C LEU A 53 1.62 -16.84 14.17
N LYS A 54 1.57 -16.55 15.48
CA LYS A 54 2.46 -17.16 16.48
C LYS A 54 2.30 -18.67 16.55
N LEU A 55 1.05 -19.14 16.66
CA LEU A 55 0.75 -20.58 16.70
C LEU A 55 1.23 -21.30 15.42
N SER A 56 1.14 -20.64 14.26
CA SER A 56 1.63 -21.19 13.00
C SER A 56 3.14 -21.44 13.05
N ALA A 57 3.92 -20.50 13.60
CA ALA A 57 5.38 -20.66 13.76
C ALA A 57 5.77 -21.69 14.83
N GLU A 58 4.94 -21.88 15.86
CA GLU A 58 5.15 -22.92 16.87
C GLU A 58 4.90 -24.33 16.31
N LEU A 59 3.92 -24.48 15.41
CA LEU A 59 3.56 -25.76 14.80
C LEU A 59 4.43 -26.14 13.60
N ASP A 60 4.88 -25.15 12.82
CA ASP A 60 5.73 -25.36 11.64
C ASP A 60 6.89 -24.36 11.62
N PRO A 61 8.14 -24.81 11.81
CA PRO A 61 9.32 -23.95 11.73
C PRO A 61 9.46 -23.21 10.40
N LEU A 62 8.93 -23.75 9.29
CA LEU A 62 8.96 -23.08 7.99
C LEU A 62 8.11 -21.80 7.96
N ALA A 63 7.12 -21.68 8.86
CA ALA A 63 6.28 -20.49 9.00
C ALA A 63 6.95 -19.36 9.80
N THR A 64 8.13 -19.57 10.39
CA THR A 64 8.78 -18.59 11.28
C THR A 64 9.06 -17.25 10.60
N MET A 65 9.64 -17.28 9.41
CA MET A 65 9.98 -16.05 8.66
C MET A 65 8.72 -15.28 8.27
N MET A 66 7.72 -15.99 7.74
CA MET A 66 6.41 -15.41 7.45
C MET A 66 5.81 -14.78 8.72
N ALA A 67 5.87 -15.49 9.85
CA ALA A 67 5.33 -14.98 11.10
C ALA A 67 6.02 -13.71 11.61
N GLN A 68 7.32 -13.58 11.40
CA GLN A 68 8.04 -12.35 11.73
C GLN A 68 7.60 -11.19 10.82
N THR A 69 7.66 -11.38 9.50
CA THR A 69 7.31 -10.35 8.51
C THR A 69 5.88 -9.84 8.68
N TYR A 70 4.88 -10.73 8.71
CA TYR A 70 3.48 -10.31 8.74
C TYR A 70 3.03 -9.81 10.11
N ARG A 71 3.74 -10.14 11.19
CA ARG A 71 3.50 -9.52 12.49
C ARG A 71 3.80 -8.03 12.45
N GLU A 72 4.91 -7.65 11.81
CA GLU A 72 5.28 -6.24 11.64
C GLU A 72 4.32 -5.53 10.67
N ALA A 73 3.90 -6.21 9.60
CA ALA A 73 2.89 -5.68 8.67
C ALA A 73 1.56 -5.37 9.38
N ILE A 74 1.07 -6.28 10.25
CA ILE A 74 -0.15 -6.04 11.04
C ILE A 74 0.02 -4.85 12.00
N ILE A 75 1.19 -4.70 12.63
CA ILE A 75 1.45 -3.52 13.50
C ILE A 75 1.40 -2.23 12.66
N CYS A 76 1.89 -2.27 11.43
CA CYS A 76 1.84 -1.15 10.50
C CYS A 76 0.41 -0.79 10.08
N GLU A 77 -0.53 -1.74 10.00
CA GLU A 77 -1.96 -1.44 9.76
C GLU A 77 -2.54 -0.54 10.86
N VAL A 78 -2.29 -0.88 12.12
CA VAL A 78 -2.76 -0.09 13.28
C VAL A 78 -2.14 1.31 13.29
N TYR A 79 -0.88 1.43 12.85
CA TYR A 79 -0.24 2.73 12.69
C TYR A 79 -0.84 3.52 11.52
N ARG A 80 -1.08 2.85 10.38
CA ARG A 80 -1.73 3.43 9.20
C ARG A 80 -3.11 3.99 9.55
N GLU A 81 -3.93 3.24 10.28
CA GLU A 81 -5.25 3.70 10.75
C GLU A 81 -5.14 5.04 11.51
N LYS A 82 -4.13 5.18 12.38
CA LYS A 82 -3.87 6.43 13.12
C LYS A 82 -3.37 7.56 12.24
N VAL A 83 -2.61 7.27 11.19
CA VAL A 83 -2.18 8.27 10.21
C VAL A 83 -3.40 8.88 9.52
N PHE A 84 -4.29 8.05 9.00
CA PHE A 84 -5.49 8.52 8.30
C PHE A 84 -6.58 9.07 9.24
N ALA A 85 -6.48 8.81 10.55
CA ALA A 85 -7.28 9.48 11.58
C ALA A 85 -6.70 10.85 12.02
N GLY A 86 -5.53 11.24 11.52
CA GLY A 86 -4.85 12.49 11.92
C GLY A 86 -4.13 12.43 13.27
N ASP A 87 -4.09 11.27 13.93
CA ASP A 87 -3.46 11.06 15.24
C ASP A 87 -1.94 10.87 15.18
N LYS A 88 -1.43 10.49 14.00
CA LYS A 88 -0.01 10.27 13.71
C LYS A 88 0.36 10.85 12.36
N MET A 89 1.62 11.27 12.22
CA MET A 89 2.20 11.58 10.91
C MET A 89 2.82 10.31 10.33
N PRO A 90 2.76 10.08 9.01
CA PRO A 90 3.49 9.00 8.39
C PRO A 90 4.99 9.24 8.48
N LEU A 91 5.79 8.17 8.48
CA LEU A 91 7.22 8.30 8.21
C LEU A 91 7.40 8.58 6.71
N ILE A 92 8.36 9.44 6.37
CA ILE A 92 8.70 9.71 4.98
C ILE A 92 9.93 8.89 4.60
N PHE A 93 9.86 8.26 3.44
CA PHE A 93 10.99 7.55 2.88
C PHE A 93 11.81 8.52 1.99
N GLY A 94 13.05 8.80 2.39
CA GLY A 94 13.90 9.80 1.73
C GLY A 94 13.75 11.22 2.29
N GLU A 95 14.17 12.22 1.53
CA GLU A 95 14.06 13.63 1.95
C GLU A 95 12.65 14.18 1.63
N PRO A 96 11.97 14.78 2.62
CA PRO A 96 10.62 15.29 2.42
C PRO A 96 10.64 16.58 1.60
N GLY A 97 9.94 16.61 0.47
CA GLY A 97 9.61 17.85 -0.23
C GLY A 97 8.54 18.64 0.54
N GLU A 98 8.56 19.97 0.45
CA GLU A 98 7.61 20.84 1.17
C GLU A 98 6.13 20.51 0.84
N TRP A 99 5.85 20.14 -0.41
CA TRP A 99 4.52 19.72 -0.86
C TRP A 99 3.96 18.53 -0.06
N LEU A 100 4.84 17.63 0.40
CA LEU A 100 4.42 16.45 1.16
C LEU A 100 3.97 16.84 2.57
N ALA A 101 4.54 17.89 3.16
CA ALA A 101 4.08 18.41 4.44
C ALA A 101 2.67 19.01 4.32
N HIS A 102 2.39 19.72 3.22
CA HIS A 102 1.03 20.20 2.91
C HIS A 102 0.03 19.06 2.75
N LEU A 103 0.41 17.99 2.04
CA LEU A 103 -0.45 16.82 1.89
C LEU A 103 -0.76 16.12 3.22
N ILE A 104 0.25 15.97 4.10
CA ILE A 104 0.05 15.37 5.43
C ILE A 104 -0.88 16.23 6.29
N GLU A 105 -0.68 17.55 6.31
CA GLU A 105 -1.54 18.45 7.08
C GLU A 105 -2.96 18.49 6.49
N ALA A 106 -3.12 18.42 5.17
CA ALA A 106 -4.43 18.31 4.52
C ALA A 106 -5.17 17.04 4.98
N GLY A 107 -4.48 15.90 5.05
CA GLY A 107 -5.05 14.66 5.58
C GLY A 107 -5.53 14.80 7.03
N LYS A 108 -4.79 15.52 7.87
CA LYS A 108 -5.16 15.81 9.26
C LYS A 108 -6.35 16.77 9.37
N LEU A 109 -6.41 17.81 8.55
CA LEU A 109 -7.55 18.73 8.47
C LEU A 109 -8.82 17.98 8.06
N LEU A 110 -8.73 17.12 7.05
CA LEU A 110 -9.84 16.27 6.63
C LEU A 110 -10.33 15.37 7.76
N ALA A 111 -9.40 14.67 8.44
CA ALA A 111 -9.73 13.79 9.56
C ALA A 111 -10.36 14.51 10.76
N THR A 112 -10.08 15.81 10.93
CA THR A 112 -10.59 16.64 12.04
C THR A 112 -11.81 17.48 11.65
N GLY A 113 -12.39 17.27 10.46
CA GLY A 113 -13.66 17.88 10.05
C GLY A 113 -13.54 19.23 9.35
N HIS A 114 -12.40 19.53 8.72
CA HIS A 114 -12.14 20.76 7.97
C HIS A 114 -11.93 20.46 6.47
N PRO A 115 -12.95 19.98 5.74
CA PRO A 115 -12.78 19.48 4.37
C PRO A 115 -12.39 20.55 3.35
N ASP A 116 -12.88 21.79 3.49
CA ASP A 116 -12.54 22.88 2.57
C ASP A 116 -11.06 23.28 2.70
N GLU A 117 -10.58 23.50 3.94
CA GLU A 117 -9.17 23.81 4.21
C GLU A 117 -8.25 22.65 3.78
N ALA A 118 -8.69 21.41 3.98
CA ALA A 118 -7.97 20.24 3.51
C ALA A 118 -7.87 20.20 1.97
N ALA A 119 -8.96 20.53 1.26
CA ALA A 119 -8.97 20.55 -0.19
C ALA A 119 -8.04 21.63 -0.75
N ASP A 120 -8.06 22.85 -0.19
CA ASP A 120 -7.17 23.94 -0.57
C ASP A 120 -5.70 23.56 -0.40
N LEU A 121 -5.34 22.99 0.76
CA LEU A 121 -3.96 22.63 1.07
C LEU A 121 -3.49 21.44 0.24
N ARG A 122 -4.36 20.48 -0.04
CA ARG A 122 -4.09 19.37 -0.95
C ARG A 122 -3.88 19.85 -2.38
N GLY A 123 -4.68 20.80 -2.87
CA GLY A 123 -4.49 21.41 -4.19
C GLY A 123 -3.09 22.01 -4.32
N GLN A 124 -2.65 22.78 -3.32
CA GLN A 124 -1.29 23.32 -3.26
C GLN A 124 -0.21 22.23 -3.25
N ALA A 125 -0.44 21.14 -2.51
CA ALA A 125 0.47 20.00 -2.50
C ALA A 125 0.58 19.34 -3.88
N PHE A 126 -0.53 19.16 -4.58
CA PHE A 126 -0.55 18.55 -5.92
C PHE A 126 0.07 19.44 -6.98
N ASP A 127 -0.19 20.75 -6.95
CA ASP A 127 0.42 21.71 -7.88
C ASP A 127 1.94 21.80 -7.72
N ALA A 128 2.44 21.61 -6.48
CA ALA A 128 3.87 21.66 -6.16
C ALA A 128 4.59 20.31 -6.30
N ALA A 129 3.85 19.19 -6.37
CA ALA A 129 4.44 17.87 -6.52
C ALA A 129 5.01 17.69 -7.94
N PRO A 130 6.21 17.10 -8.09
CA PRO A 130 6.76 16.83 -9.41
C PRO A 130 5.92 15.78 -10.15
N ALA A 131 5.55 16.07 -11.39
CA ALA A 131 4.99 15.06 -12.29
C ALA A 131 6.07 14.02 -12.63
N VAL A 132 5.71 12.74 -12.60
CA VAL A 132 6.64 11.63 -12.87
C VAL A 132 6.06 10.76 -13.97
N SER A 133 6.67 10.81 -15.14
CA SER A 133 6.35 9.93 -16.26
C SER A 133 6.93 8.55 -16.05
N GLY A 134 6.43 7.57 -16.80
CA GLY A 134 6.92 6.21 -16.69
C GLY A 134 6.14 5.22 -17.53
N SER A 135 6.24 3.95 -17.15
CA SER A 135 5.44 2.87 -17.72
C SER A 135 4.96 1.90 -16.65
N ALA A 136 3.73 1.43 -16.77
CA ALA A 136 3.18 0.32 -16.01
C ALA A 136 2.89 -0.84 -16.97
N ASN A 137 3.48 -2.00 -16.72
CA ASN A 137 3.38 -3.19 -17.57
C ASN A 137 3.65 -2.88 -19.06
N GLY A 138 4.63 -2.00 -19.32
CA GLY A 138 5.01 -1.54 -20.67
C GLY A 138 4.11 -0.46 -21.28
N THR A 139 3.01 -0.08 -20.63
CA THR A 139 2.14 1.02 -21.10
C THR A 139 2.63 2.34 -20.52
N ARG A 140 2.92 3.32 -21.38
CA ARG A 140 3.46 4.64 -20.99
C ARG A 140 2.39 5.55 -20.38
N PHE A 141 2.83 6.42 -19.47
CA PHE A 141 2.07 7.54 -18.93
C PHE A 141 2.98 8.75 -18.67
N ASP A 142 2.36 9.93 -18.59
CA ASP A 142 3.01 11.22 -18.33
C ASP A 142 3.01 11.59 -16.84
N TRP A 143 2.04 11.08 -16.07
CA TRP A 143 2.03 11.19 -14.61
C TRP A 143 1.38 9.97 -13.95
N ILE A 144 1.69 9.76 -12.66
CA ILE A 144 1.08 8.72 -11.84
C ILE A 144 0.75 9.25 -10.44
N ALA A 145 -0.40 8.81 -9.93
CA ALA A 145 -0.84 9.04 -8.57
C ALA A 145 -1.57 7.80 -8.04
N ASP A 146 -1.81 7.76 -6.74
CA ASP A 146 -2.89 6.97 -6.16
C ASP A 146 -4.22 7.68 -6.43
N ALA A 147 -5.24 6.92 -6.81
CA ALA A 147 -6.58 7.44 -7.06
C ALA A 147 -7.26 7.97 -5.78
N ASP A 148 -6.83 7.54 -4.59
CA ASP A 148 -7.25 8.15 -3.34
C ASP A 148 -6.60 9.51 -3.15
N MET A 149 -7.44 10.55 -3.17
CA MET A 149 -6.99 11.94 -3.12
C MET A 149 -6.27 12.29 -1.81
N ARG A 150 -6.34 11.48 -0.76
CA ARG A 150 -5.53 11.71 0.45
C ARG A 150 -4.04 11.45 0.23
N LEU A 151 -3.69 10.74 -0.85
CA LEU A 151 -2.32 10.32 -1.18
C LEU A 151 -1.79 11.00 -2.44
N GLY A 152 -2.55 11.00 -3.54
CA GLY A 152 -2.06 11.54 -4.81
C GLY A 152 -0.70 10.92 -5.21
N PRO A 153 0.36 11.70 -5.48
CA PRO A 153 1.64 11.17 -5.98
C PRO A 153 2.51 10.47 -4.90
N VAL A 154 1.89 9.68 -4.02
CA VAL A 154 2.52 8.95 -2.92
C VAL A 154 2.07 7.49 -2.94
N LEU A 155 3.03 6.58 -2.86
CA LEU A 155 2.80 5.17 -2.60
C LEU A 155 3.01 4.86 -1.11
N GLU A 156 2.07 4.15 -0.51
CA GLU A 156 2.25 3.59 0.82
C GLU A 156 3.11 2.34 0.78
N VAL A 157 4.12 2.24 1.65
CA VAL A 157 5.01 1.07 1.71
C VAL A 157 5.31 0.67 3.15
N ILE A 158 5.50 -0.62 3.38
CA ILE A 158 6.01 -1.19 4.62
C ILE A 158 7.37 -1.80 4.31
N VAL A 159 8.41 -1.25 4.94
CA VAL A 159 9.81 -1.65 4.76
C VAL A 159 10.43 -1.85 6.13
N ASN A 160 11.09 -3.00 6.34
CA ASN A 160 11.76 -3.33 7.61
C ASN A 160 10.87 -3.07 8.84
N GLY A 161 9.62 -3.52 8.74
CA GLY A 161 8.60 -3.43 9.80
C GLY A 161 8.10 -2.03 10.13
N ARG A 162 8.31 -1.06 9.23
CA ARG A 162 7.88 0.33 9.39
C ARG A 162 7.05 0.79 8.20
N TYR A 163 6.00 1.54 8.49
CA TYR A 163 5.10 2.13 7.49
C TYR A 163 5.61 3.50 7.04
N PHE A 164 5.65 3.71 5.73
CA PHE A 164 6.12 4.94 5.10
C PHE A 164 5.16 5.43 4.01
N TRP A 165 5.18 6.74 3.81
CA TRP A 165 4.78 7.39 2.58
C TRP A 165 6.03 7.59 1.71
N LEU A 166 5.99 7.04 0.50
CA LEU A 166 7.07 7.09 -0.48
C LEU A 166 6.58 7.82 -1.73
N PRO A 167 7.05 9.04 -2.01
CA PRO A 167 6.72 9.75 -3.25
C PRO A 167 7.09 8.94 -4.49
N PHE A 168 6.25 8.96 -5.53
CA PHE A 168 6.58 8.29 -6.80
C PHE A 168 7.87 8.82 -7.42
N SER A 169 8.21 10.09 -7.19
CA SER A 169 9.47 10.70 -7.67
C SER A 169 10.74 10.12 -7.03
N GLN A 170 10.60 9.26 -6.01
CA GLN A 170 11.71 8.58 -5.34
C GLN A 170 11.80 7.10 -5.73
N ILE A 171 10.90 6.62 -6.58
CA ILE A 171 10.86 5.24 -7.07
C ILE A 171 11.40 5.26 -8.50
N SER A 172 12.38 4.41 -8.80
CA SER A 172 12.80 4.15 -10.18
C SER A 172 12.05 2.93 -10.73
N LYS A 173 11.88 1.90 -9.89
CA LYS A 173 11.22 0.66 -10.30
C LYS A 173 10.46 0.02 -9.14
N LEU A 174 9.34 -0.62 -9.46
CA LEU A 174 8.63 -1.56 -8.62
C LEU A 174 8.34 -2.82 -9.44
N VAL A 175 8.80 -3.96 -8.94
CA VAL A 175 8.45 -5.28 -9.48
C VAL A 175 7.57 -6.00 -8.47
N VAL A 176 6.42 -6.51 -8.94
CA VAL A 176 5.41 -7.16 -8.12
C VAL A 176 5.12 -8.55 -8.69
N GLU A 177 5.05 -9.53 -7.79
CA GLU A 177 4.69 -10.91 -8.16
C GLU A 177 3.17 -11.03 -8.39
N GLU A 178 2.76 -12.02 -9.18
CA GLU A 178 1.34 -12.33 -9.31
C GLU A 178 0.73 -12.74 -7.96
N PRO A 179 -0.41 -12.16 -7.54
CA PRO A 179 -1.06 -12.53 -6.28
C PRO A 179 -1.38 -14.03 -6.25
N GLY A 180 -0.88 -14.72 -5.24
CA GLY A 180 -1.04 -16.17 -5.08
C GLY A 180 -1.62 -16.58 -3.74
N ASP A 181 -1.42 -15.79 -2.70
CA ASP A 181 -1.87 -16.03 -1.34
C ASP A 181 -3.00 -15.07 -0.94
N LEU A 182 -3.88 -15.50 -0.02
CA LEU A 182 -4.99 -14.65 0.46
C LEU A 182 -4.50 -13.36 1.12
N ARG A 183 -3.32 -13.37 1.75
CA ARG A 183 -2.71 -12.18 2.34
C ARG A 183 -2.28 -11.14 1.31
N ASP A 184 -2.16 -11.50 0.04
CA ASP A 184 -1.81 -10.54 -1.03
C ASP A 184 -2.96 -9.55 -1.27
N ALA A 185 -4.20 -9.95 -0.96
CA ALA A 185 -5.35 -9.05 -0.90
C ALA A 185 -5.25 -8.00 0.24
N VAL A 186 -4.28 -8.14 1.15
CA VAL A 186 -4.01 -7.19 2.23
C VAL A 186 -2.70 -6.46 1.98
N TRP A 187 -1.66 -7.18 1.57
CA TRP A 187 -0.33 -6.64 1.29
C TRP A 187 0.26 -7.22 0.00
N THR A 188 0.45 -6.39 -1.00
CA THR A 188 1.13 -6.75 -2.23
C THR A 188 2.63 -6.73 -1.98
N ALA A 189 3.31 -7.87 -2.15
CA ALA A 189 4.75 -7.95 -2.01
C ALA A 189 5.45 -7.55 -3.31
N GLY A 190 6.52 -6.76 -3.19
CA GLY A 190 7.31 -6.35 -4.35
C GLY A 190 8.74 -5.95 -3.99
N MET A 191 9.56 -5.82 -5.01
CA MET A 191 10.90 -5.25 -4.94
C MET A 191 10.87 -3.82 -5.46
N LEU A 192 11.28 -2.87 -4.62
CA LEU A 192 11.44 -1.47 -4.98
C LEU A 192 12.90 -1.17 -5.30
N THR A 193 13.15 -0.51 -6.41
CA THR A 193 14.40 0.19 -6.70
C THR A 193 14.13 1.68 -6.56
N LEU A 194 14.85 2.32 -5.64
CA LEU A 194 14.76 3.76 -5.38
C LEU A 194 15.54 4.55 -6.43
N ALA A 195 15.25 5.84 -6.58
CA ALA A 195 15.96 6.74 -7.49
C ALA A 195 17.48 6.83 -7.24
N ASN A 196 17.92 6.53 -6.00
CA ASN A 196 19.33 6.46 -5.63
C ASN A 196 20.00 5.09 -5.90
N GLY A 197 19.29 4.16 -6.55
CA GLY A 197 19.76 2.81 -6.88
C GLY A 197 19.63 1.80 -5.73
N GLY A 198 19.15 2.21 -4.55
CA GLY A 198 18.90 1.28 -3.45
C GLY A 198 17.74 0.32 -3.74
N GLU A 199 17.95 -0.97 -3.55
CA GLU A 199 16.89 -1.98 -3.69
C GLU A 199 16.37 -2.44 -2.32
N VAL A 200 15.05 -2.57 -2.20
CA VAL A 200 14.41 -2.98 -0.96
C VAL A 200 13.13 -3.77 -1.20
N ALA A 201 13.02 -4.91 -0.51
CA ALA A 201 11.76 -5.66 -0.47
C ALA A 201 10.73 -4.88 0.38
N ALA A 202 9.53 -4.72 -0.17
CA ALA A 202 8.47 -3.97 0.45
C ALA A 202 7.13 -4.71 0.40
N LEU A 203 6.28 -4.40 1.37
CA LEU A 203 4.86 -4.74 1.33
C LEU A 203 4.08 -3.45 1.09
N ILE A 204 3.22 -3.44 0.08
CA ILE A 204 2.34 -2.31 -0.25
C ILE A 204 0.95 -2.66 0.28
N PRO A 205 0.33 -1.83 1.15
CA PRO A 205 -1.05 -2.07 1.55
C PRO A 205 -1.98 -2.12 0.34
N THR A 206 -2.53 -3.29 0.04
CA THR A 206 -3.32 -3.57 -1.16
C THR A 206 -4.68 -2.88 -1.13
N ARG A 207 -5.17 -2.56 0.06
CA ARG A 207 -6.49 -1.96 0.25
C ARG A 207 -6.40 -0.60 0.92
N TYR A 208 -7.34 0.27 0.57
CA TYR A 208 -7.45 1.57 1.19
C TYR A 208 -7.78 1.48 2.70
N PRO A 209 -7.29 2.44 3.51
CA PRO A 209 -7.59 2.49 4.94
C PRO A 209 -9.10 2.67 5.19
N GLY A 210 -9.63 1.94 6.17
CA GLY A 210 -11.07 1.89 6.47
C GLY A 210 -11.84 0.77 5.79
N THR A 211 -11.22 0.04 4.84
CA THR A 211 -11.86 -1.11 4.16
C THR A 211 -12.32 -2.21 5.12
N THR A 212 -11.55 -2.49 6.18
CA THR A 212 -11.88 -3.51 7.17
C THR A 212 -13.14 -3.16 7.97
N GLU A 213 -13.33 -1.87 8.27
CA GLU A 213 -14.44 -1.36 9.06
C GLU A 213 -15.71 -1.12 8.22
N ARG A 214 -15.55 -0.46 7.08
CA ARG A 214 -16.69 0.05 6.28
C ARG A 214 -16.97 -0.77 5.03
N GLY A 215 -15.99 -1.53 4.56
CA GLY A 215 -16.11 -2.23 3.29
C GLY A 215 -16.92 -3.53 3.36
N ASP A 216 -17.48 -3.92 2.23
CA ASP A 216 -18.10 -5.23 2.05
C ASP A 216 -17.07 -6.36 1.88
N ASP A 217 -17.54 -7.59 1.69
CA ASP A 217 -16.64 -8.74 1.55
C ASP A 217 -15.81 -8.70 0.26
N ALA A 218 -16.31 -8.08 -0.83
CA ALA A 218 -15.57 -7.95 -2.07
C ALA A 218 -14.43 -6.92 -1.92
N GLU A 219 -14.69 -5.79 -1.28
CA GLU A 219 -13.69 -4.77 -0.95
C GLU A 219 -12.65 -5.32 0.01
N LYS A 220 -13.08 -6.05 1.06
CA LYS A 220 -12.16 -6.73 1.98
C LYS A 220 -11.29 -7.75 1.25
N LEU A 221 -11.80 -8.43 0.24
CA LEU A 221 -11.02 -9.36 -0.59
C LEU A 221 -10.20 -8.69 -1.70
N ALA A 222 -10.16 -7.36 -1.75
CA ALA A 222 -9.54 -6.59 -2.82
C ALA A 222 -10.07 -6.96 -4.22
N ARG A 223 -11.34 -7.36 -4.33
CA ARG A 223 -12.01 -7.71 -5.60
C ARG A 223 -12.84 -6.56 -6.18
N ALA A 224 -12.98 -5.48 -5.43
CA ALA A 224 -13.71 -4.30 -5.82
C ALA A 224 -13.04 -3.06 -5.21
N THR A 225 -13.32 -1.91 -5.83
CA THR A 225 -13.00 -0.59 -5.30
C THR A 225 -14.27 0.24 -5.33
N SER A 226 -14.57 0.94 -4.26
CA SER A 226 -15.65 1.94 -4.22
C SER A 226 -15.13 3.28 -3.76
N TRP A 227 -15.88 4.33 -4.11
CA TRP A 227 -15.52 5.71 -3.86
C TRP A 227 -16.61 6.39 -3.04
N SER A 228 -16.19 7.19 -2.07
CA SER A 228 -17.08 8.07 -1.31
C SER A 228 -16.54 9.49 -1.31
N ASP A 229 -17.44 10.47 -1.40
CA ASP A 229 -17.11 11.87 -1.20
C ASP A 229 -16.90 12.15 0.30
N ALA A 230 -15.70 12.61 0.64
CA ALA A 230 -15.28 13.01 1.98
C ALA A 230 -15.44 14.52 2.23
N GLY A 231 -16.06 15.26 1.30
CA GLY A 231 -16.30 16.69 1.35
C GLY A 231 -15.36 17.48 0.43
N ALA A 232 -15.84 18.65 -0.03
CA ALA A 232 -15.09 19.54 -0.93
C ALA A 232 -14.52 18.82 -2.17
N GLU A 233 -15.35 17.95 -2.79
CA GLU A 233 -14.98 17.13 -3.95
C GLU A 233 -13.74 16.23 -3.71
N THR A 234 -13.53 15.81 -2.46
CA THR A 234 -12.49 14.84 -2.09
C THR A 234 -13.02 13.43 -2.18
N PHE A 235 -12.52 12.62 -3.12
CA PHE A 235 -12.90 11.22 -3.19
C PHE A 235 -11.88 10.31 -2.50
N VAL A 236 -12.39 9.43 -1.64
CA VAL A 236 -11.59 8.44 -0.90
C VAL A 236 -12.08 7.04 -1.20
N GLY A 237 -11.15 6.10 -1.27
CA GLY A 237 -11.42 4.73 -1.70
C GLY A 237 -11.68 3.77 -0.54
N LEU A 238 -12.43 2.71 -0.83
CA LEU A 238 -12.46 1.45 -0.08
C LEU A 238 -12.16 0.29 -1.04
N GLY A 239 -11.65 -0.81 -0.52
CA GLY A 239 -11.31 -1.98 -1.32
C GLY A 239 -9.93 -1.87 -1.96
N GLN A 240 -9.76 -2.47 -3.13
CA GLN A 240 -8.46 -2.56 -3.81
C GLN A 240 -7.93 -1.18 -4.19
N ARG A 241 -6.64 -0.94 -3.91
CA ARG A 241 -5.93 0.27 -4.31
C ARG A 241 -5.85 0.38 -5.83
N LEU A 242 -6.16 1.55 -6.35
CA LEU A 242 -5.96 1.92 -7.75
C LEU A 242 -4.89 2.99 -7.83
N LEU A 243 -3.91 2.79 -8.71
CA LEU A 243 -3.09 3.87 -9.22
C LEU A 243 -3.81 4.48 -10.41
N THR A 244 -3.66 5.78 -10.63
CA THR A 244 -4.30 6.52 -11.71
C THR A 244 -3.26 7.32 -12.49
N THR A 245 -3.51 7.45 -13.78
CA THR A 245 -2.68 8.13 -14.78
C THR A 245 -3.61 8.93 -15.69
N GLU A 246 -3.09 9.72 -16.62
CA GLU A 246 -3.94 10.37 -17.63
C GLU A 246 -4.64 9.40 -18.58
N ALA A 247 -4.12 8.19 -18.72
CA ALA A 247 -4.62 7.20 -19.68
C ALA A 247 -5.69 6.28 -19.07
N THR A 248 -5.45 5.80 -17.84
CA THR A 248 -6.32 4.81 -17.18
C THR A 248 -6.01 4.70 -15.68
N ASP A 249 -6.97 4.14 -14.95
CA ASP A 249 -6.73 3.54 -13.65
C ASP A 249 -6.10 2.14 -13.80
N ILE A 250 -5.27 1.77 -12.84
CA ILE A 250 -4.48 0.55 -12.79
C ILE A 250 -4.67 -0.08 -11.41
N ALA A 251 -5.27 -1.26 -11.35
CA ALA A 251 -5.40 -1.98 -10.10
C ALA A 251 -4.02 -2.43 -9.59
N LEU A 252 -3.73 -2.21 -8.30
CA LEU A 252 -2.41 -2.52 -7.75
C LEU A 252 -2.01 -3.99 -7.98
N MET A 253 -2.96 -4.92 -7.81
CA MET A 253 -2.68 -6.36 -7.98
C MET A 253 -2.50 -6.78 -9.45
N ASP A 254 -2.76 -5.89 -10.41
CA ASP A 254 -2.49 -6.11 -11.84
C ASP A 254 -1.11 -5.57 -12.26
N ILE A 255 -0.44 -4.80 -11.40
CA ILE A 255 0.93 -4.34 -11.65
C ILE A 255 1.90 -5.52 -11.53
N ARG A 256 2.76 -5.70 -12.53
CA ARG A 256 3.91 -6.61 -12.49
C ARG A 256 5.22 -5.83 -12.56
N GLU A 257 5.21 -4.76 -13.34
CA GLU A 257 6.33 -3.84 -13.43
C GLU A 257 5.81 -2.41 -13.52
N LEU A 258 6.35 -1.53 -12.69
CA LEU A 258 6.21 -0.09 -12.76
C LEU A 258 7.62 0.50 -12.85
N VAL A 259 7.91 1.22 -13.93
CA VAL A 259 9.18 1.93 -14.15
C VAL A 259 8.87 3.41 -14.24
N LEU A 260 9.60 4.22 -13.49
CA LEU A 260 9.42 5.66 -13.46
C LEU A 260 10.70 6.37 -13.94
N ASP A 261 10.52 7.40 -14.75
CA ASP A 261 11.60 8.16 -15.34
C ASP A 261 12.10 9.21 -14.34
N VAL A 262 12.70 8.74 -13.25
CA VAL A 262 13.34 9.60 -12.25
C VAL A 262 14.82 9.76 -12.59
N PRO A 263 15.40 10.97 -12.45
CA PRO A 263 16.83 11.16 -12.67
C PRO A 263 17.62 10.27 -11.71
N GLU A 264 18.49 9.40 -12.24
CA GLU A 264 19.41 8.64 -11.41
C GLU A 264 20.33 9.62 -10.67
N ALA A 265 20.60 9.36 -9.39
CA ALA A 265 21.44 10.22 -8.55
C ALA A 265 22.87 10.48 -9.11
N GLY A 266 23.29 9.75 -10.15
CA GLY A 266 24.55 9.95 -10.87
C GLY A 266 24.55 11.04 -11.96
N ASP A 267 23.39 11.40 -12.52
CA ASP A 267 23.32 12.34 -13.66
C ASP A 267 23.36 13.81 -13.24
N ALA A 268 22.98 14.12 -12.00
CA ALA A 268 23.06 15.48 -11.47
C ALA A 268 24.52 15.97 -11.32
N ALA A 269 25.48 15.06 -11.11
CA ALA A 269 26.90 15.39 -11.03
C ALA A 269 27.57 15.55 -12.41
N ALA A 270 27.03 14.92 -13.46
CA ALA A 270 27.56 15.02 -14.82
C ALA A 270 27.08 16.30 -15.53
N ALA A 271 25.89 16.80 -15.18
CA ALA A 271 25.36 18.05 -15.74
C ALA A 271 26.11 19.32 -15.26
N ASP A 272 26.70 19.29 -14.06
CA ASP A 272 27.47 20.42 -13.50
C ASP A 272 28.94 20.45 -14.01
N ALA A 273 29.45 19.32 -14.51
CA ALA A 273 30.82 19.21 -15.02
C ALA A 273 30.99 19.62 -16.50
N GLY A 274 29.90 19.92 -17.21
CA GLY A 274 29.90 20.26 -18.65
C GLY A 274 30.04 21.75 -18.99
N GLY A 275 30.14 22.64 -17.99
CA GLY A 275 30.00 24.09 -18.15
C GLY A 275 31.29 24.91 -18.31
N GLU A 276 32.48 24.36 -18.11
CA GLU A 276 33.74 25.12 -18.22
C GLU A 276 34.77 24.39 -19.09
N THR A 277 34.78 24.67 -20.40
CA THR A 277 36.02 24.80 -21.19
C THR A 277 35.69 25.31 -22.61
N ALA A 278 35.61 26.64 -22.77
CA ALA A 278 35.90 27.31 -24.05
C ALA A 278 36.20 28.80 -23.85
N GLY A 279 37.44 29.21 -24.18
CA GLY A 279 37.92 30.59 -24.21
C GLY A 279 39.15 30.78 -23.31
N ASP A 280 40.32 31.22 -23.76
CA ASP A 280 40.66 31.90 -25.00
C ASP A 280 42.18 31.76 -25.26
N GLY A 281 42.55 31.95 -26.53
CA GLY A 281 43.93 32.16 -26.97
C GLY A 281 44.36 33.62 -26.88
#